data_AF-A0A379TYM8-F1
#
_entry.id   AF-A0A379TYM8-F1
#
_cell.length_a   1.000
_cell.length_b   1.000
_cell.length_c   1.000
_cell.angle_alpha   90.00
_cell.angle_beta   90.00
_cell.angle_gamma   90.00
#
_symmetry.space_group_name_H-M   'P 1'
#
loop_
_entity.id
_entity.type
_entity.pdbx_description
1 polymer ?
#
loop_
_entity_poly.entity_id
_entity_poly.type
_entity_poly.pdbx_seq_one_letter_code
_entity_poly.pdbx_strand_id
1 'polypeptide(L)'
;MMGFTGEGQLDPALLADRDRRLGIDTQAIKHARQDLPAHPVIKGANAWEQGEIIQLQRVQGSGEHGRGDTAHFGKSEQSRQ
;
A
#
# COMPACT_ATOMS: atom_id res chain seq x y z
N MET A 1 -4.08 3.05 -7.17
CA MET A 1 -2.61 3.16 -7.03
C MET A 1 -2.16 1.82 -6.48
N MET A 2 -1.24 1.10 -7.14
CA MET A 2 -0.83 -0.21 -6.60
C MET A 2 -0.23 -0.02 -5.21
N GLY A 3 -0.72 -0.81 -4.26
CA GLY A 3 -0.21 -0.82 -2.90
C GLY A 3 1.25 -1.27 -2.86
N PHE A 4 1.88 -1.14 -1.70
CA PHE A 4 3.22 -1.64 -1.45
C PHE A 4 3.29 -3.14 -1.77
N THR A 5 3.89 -3.51 -2.90
CA THR A 5 3.98 -4.88 -3.45
C THR A 5 5.27 -5.60 -3.06
N GLY A 6 6.25 -4.87 -2.56
CA GLY A 6 7.56 -5.39 -2.19
C GLY A 6 7.94 -5.07 -0.75
N GLU A 7 8.95 -5.81 -0.26
CA GLU A 7 9.56 -5.57 1.03
C GLU A 7 10.22 -4.18 1.09
N GLY A 8 10.07 -3.50 2.22
CA GLY A 8 10.67 -2.18 2.46
C GLY A 8 10.06 -1.00 1.67
N GLN A 9 9.01 -1.22 0.86
CA GLN A 9 8.37 -0.12 0.13
C GLN A 9 7.50 0.78 1.02
N LEU A 10 6.96 0.24 2.12
CA LEU A 10 6.17 1.00 3.09
C LEU A 10 7.08 1.76 4.06
N ASP A 11 6.76 3.03 4.34
CA ASP A 11 7.42 3.82 5.38
C ASP A 11 7.38 3.07 6.74
N PRO A 12 8.55 2.78 7.36
CA PRO A 12 8.63 2.11 8.65
C PRO A 12 7.78 2.75 9.75
N ALA A 13 7.60 4.07 9.73
CA ALA A 13 6.77 4.78 10.71
C ALA A 13 5.28 4.42 10.55
N LEU A 14 4.80 4.28 9.32
CA LEU A 14 3.44 3.85 9.01
C LEU A 14 3.22 2.38 9.38
N LEU A 15 4.23 1.54 9.13
CA LEU A 15 4.20 0.13 9.52
C LEU A 15 4.10 -0.03 11.05
N ALA A 16 4.91 0.70 11.81
CA ALA A 16 4.90 0.67 13.26
C ALA A 16 3.59 1.20 13.88
N ASP A 17 3.00 2.25 13.28
CA ASP A 17 1.69 2.77 13.68
C ASP A 17 0.58 1.72 13.45
N ARG A 18 0.58 1.05 12.30
CA ARG A 18 -0.36 -0.04 12.01
C ARG A 18 -0.23 -1.19 13.02
N ASP A 19 0.99 -1.65 13.27
CA ASP A 19 1.26 -2.76 14.20
C ASP A 19 0.74 -2.44 15.60
N ARG A 20 0.93 -1.20 16.06
CA ARG A 20 0.36 -0.72 17.33
C ARG A 20 -1.17 -0.69 17.33
N ARG A 21 -1.80 -0.18 16.26
CA ARG A 21 -3.27 -0.08 16.17
C ARG A 21 -3.94 -1.45 16.16
N LEU A 22 -3.33 -2.42 15.50
CA LEU A 22 -3.88 -3.77 15.33
C LEU A 22 -3.38 -4.76 16.39
N GLY A 23 -2.41 -4.38 17.22
CA GLY A 23 -1.80 -5.26 18.22
C GLY A 23 -1.07 -6.45 17.61
N ILE A 24 -0.42 -6.24 16.46
CA ILE A 24 0.31 -7.29 15.71
C ILE A 24 1.79 -6.97 15.63
N ASP A 25 2.60 -8.00 15.37
CA ASP A 25 4.03 -7.87 15.05
C ASP A 25 4.28 -8.38 13.63
N THR A 26 4.60 -7.45 12.73
CA THR A 26 4.92 -7.78 11.33
C THR A 26 6.05 -8.80 11.20
N GLN A 27 7.11 -8.65 11.98
CA GLN A 27 8.30 -9.50 11.88
C GLN A 27 8.01 -10.89 12.37
N ALA A 28 7.26 -11.03 13.48
CA ALA A 28 6.81 -12.33 13.96
C ALA A 28 5.91 -13.04 12.94
N ILE A 29 4.97 -12.32 12.31
CA ILE A 29 4.08 -12.87 11.27
C ILE A 29 4.89 -13.32 10.04
N LYS A 30 5.91 -12.54 9.64
CA LYS A 30 6.80 -12.92 8.53
C LYS A 30 7.61 -14.17 8.86
N HIS A 31 8.19 -14.23 10.06
CA HIS A 31 8.95 -15.39 10.52
C HIS A 31 8.09 -16.66 10.54
N ALA A 32 6.85 -16.56 11.05
CA ALA A 32 5.91 -17.68 11.11
C ALA A 32 5.44 -18.19 9.73
N ARG A 33 5.76 -17.46 8.65
CA ARG A 33 5.39 -17.79 7.26
C ARG A 33 6.59 -18.12 6.38
N GLN A 34 7.79 -18.26 6.95
CA GLN A 34 9.01 -18.54 6.19
C GLN A 34 8.98 -19.90 5.47
N ASP A 35 8.13 -20.82 5.94
CA ASP A 35 7.91 -22.14 5.36
C ASP A 35 6.95 -22.12 4.16
N LEU A 36 6.26 -21.00 3.89
CA LEU A 36 5.41 -20.88 2.72
C LEU A 36 6.26 -20.91 1.44
N PRO A 37 5.94 -21.81 0.49
CA PRO A 37 6.68 -21.88 -0.77
C PRO A 37 6.44 -20.60 -1.59
N ALA A 38 7.52 -19.92 -1.94
CA ALA A 38 7.47 -18.81 -2.89
C ALA A 38 7.43 -19.37 -4.32
N HIS A 39 6.37 -19.04 -5.07
CA HIS A 39 6.29 -19.38 -6.49
C HIS A 39 6.99 -18.32 -7.34
N PRO A 40 7.71 -18.73 -8.40
CA PRO A 40 8.30 -17.77 -9.33
C PRO A 40 7.20 -16.97 -10.01
N VAL A 41 7.45 -15.68 -10.21
CA VAL A 41 6.57 -14.80 -10.97
C VAL A 41 6.52 -15.29 -12.41
N ILE A 42 5.32 -15.62 -12.91
CA ILE A 42 5.16 -16.04 -14.30
C ILE A 42 5.44 -14.87 -15.26
N LYS A 43 5.90 -15.18 -16.47
CA LYS A 43 6.22 -14.16 -17.49
C LYS A 43 5.00 -13.24 -17.71
N GLY A 44 5.23 -11.93 -17.56
CA GLY A 44 4.19 -10.90 -17.76
C GLY A 44 3.32 -10.59 -16.53
N ALA A 45 3.41 -11.36 -15.43
CA ALA A 45 2.65 -11.04 -14.22
C ALA A 45 3.08 -9.72 -13.57
N ASN A 46 4.36 -9.34 -13.71
CA ASN A 46 4.89 -8.04 -13.31
C ASN A 46 4.96 -7.04 -14.48
N ALA A 47 4.06 -7.14 -15.48
CA ALA A 47 4.00 -6.14 -16.56
C ALA A 47 3.75 -4.73 -16.03
N TRP A 48 3.27 -4.57 -14.79
CA TRP A 48 3.16 -3.28 -14.14
C TRP A 48 4.49 -2.69 -13.63
N GLU A 49 5.53 -3.50 -13.41
CA GLU A 49 6.88 -3.00 -13.03
C GLU A 49 7.64 -2.46 -14.23
N GLN A 50 7.35 -2.99 -15.42
CA GLN A 50 8.16 -2.77 -16.64
C GLN A 50 7.36 -2.20 -17.82
N GLY A 51 6.03 -2.14 -17.70
CA GLY A 51 5.12 -1.68 -18.75
C GLY A 51 4.72 -0.22 -18.61
N GLU A 52 4.05 0.28 -19.64
CA GLU A 52 3.53 1.65 -19.65
C GLU A 52 2.30 1.76 -18.74
N ILE A 53 2.47 2.42 -17.59
CA ILE A 53 1.38 2.64 -16.62
C ILE A 53 0.61 3.89 -17.04
N ILE A 54 -0.64 3.73 -17.49
CA ILE A 54 -1.53 4.86 -17.76
C ILE A 54 -2.22 5.28 -16.47
N GLN A 55 -1.82 6.42 -15.91
CA GLN A 55 -2.55 7.05 -14.82
C GLN A 55 -3.52 8.09 -15.39
N LEU A 56 -4.82 7.83 -15.26
CA LEU A 56 -5.84 8.79 -15.69
C LEU A 56 -5.75 10.06 -14.84
N GLN A 57 -5.62 11.20 -15.50
CA GLN A 57 -5.73 12.50 -14.86
C GLN A 57 -7.14 12.67 -14.30
N ARG A 58 -7.22 13.14 -13.05
CA ARG A 58 -8.50 13.54 -12.49
C ARG A 58 -8.99 14.77 -13.27
N VAL A 59 -10.17 14.64 -13.86
CA VAL A 59 -10.90 15.75 -14.49
C VAL A 59 -12.04 16.20 -13.58
N GLN A 60 -12.45 17.46 -13.72
CA GLN A 60 -13.65 17.96 -13.05
C GLN A 60 -14.88 17.23 -13.61
N GLY A 61 -15.72 16.64 -12.75
CA GLY A 61 -16.89 15.88 -13.22
C GLY A 61 -17.82 15.38 -12.11
N SER A 62 -18.93 14.77 -12.53
CA SER A 62 -20.11 14.43 -11.72
C SER A 62 -19.90 13.42 -10.57
N GLY A 63 -18.68 12.89 -10.40
CA GLY A 63 -18.30 11.97 -9.32
C GLY A 63 -17.67 12.65 -8.09
N GLU A 64 -17.72 13.99 -8.01
CA GLU A 64 -17.21 14.79 -6.89
C GLU A 64 -18.14 14.73 -5.66
N HIS A 65 -18.32 13.53 -5.10
CA HIS A 65 -18.94 13.39 -3.78
C HIS A 65 -17.83 13.26 -2.73
N GLY A 66 -17.54 14.38 -2.07
CA GLY A 66 -16.64 14.46 -0.92
C GLY A 66 -15.34 15.20 -1.23
N ARG A 67 -15.25 16.48 -0.81
CA ARG A 67 -13.95 17.09 -0.54
C ARG A 67 -13.30 16.21 0.52
N GLY A 68 -12.12 15.65 0.24
CA GLY A 68 -11.42 14.68 1.07
C GLY A 68 -11.12 15.20 2.47
N ASP A 69 -12.11 15.18 3.35
CA ASP A 69 -11.94 15.39 4.77
C ASP A 69 -11.26 14.16 5.34
N THR A 70 -9.94 14.24 5.42
CA THR A 70 -9.11 13.21 6.02
C THR A 70 -8.72 13.55 7.46
N ALA A 71 -9.32 14.59 8.06
CA ALA A 71 -8.93 15.06 9.39
C ALA A 71 -9.23 14.05 10.49
N HIS A 72 -10.16 13.13 10.24
CA HIS A 72 -10.60 12.11 11.19
C HIS A 72 -9.73 10.85 11.11
N PHE A 73 -8.98 10.69 10.01
CA PHE A 73 -8.06 9.58 9.84
C PHE A 73 -6.77 9.86 10.60
N GLY A 74 -6.07 8.80 10.98
CA GLY A 74 -4.85 8.94 11.77
C GLY A 74 -3.72 9.56 10.94
N LYS A 75 -2.62 9.92 11.60
CA LYS A 75 -1.48 10.62 10.94
C LYS A 75 -0.94 9.92 9.69
N SER A 76 -1.09 8.59 9.62
CA SER A 76 -0.73 7.73 8.50
C SER A 76 -1.59 7.88 7.24
N GLU A 77 -2.73 8.53 7.35
CA GLU A 77 -3.75 8.73 6.31
C GLU A 77 -3.90 10.21 5.94
N GLN A 78 -3.14 11.08 6.61
CA GLN A 78 -3.07 12.51 6.34
C GLN A 78 -1.91 12.76 5.37
N SER A 79 -2.19 12.93 4.07
CA SER A 79 -1.18 13.48 3.17
C SER A 79 -1.00 14.97 3.50
N ARG A 80 -0.04 15.30 4.37
CA ARG A 80 0.46 16.67 4.40
C ARG A 80 1.33 16.87 3.18
N GLN A 81 0.88 17.78 2.31
CA GLN A 81 1.71 18.37 1.26
C GLN A 81 2.84 19.18 1.89
#